data_AF-A0AAV0TVC2-F1
#
_entry.id   AF-A0AAV0TVC2-F1
#
_cell.length_a   1.000
_cell.length_b   1.000
_cell.length_c   1.000
_cell.angle_alpha   90.00
_cell.angle_beta   90.00
_cell.angle_gamma   90.00
#
_symmetry.space_group_name_H-M   'P 1'
#
loop_
_entity.id
_entity.type
_entity.pdbx_description
1 polymer ?
#
loop_
_entity_poly.entity_id
_entity_poly.type
_entity_poly.pdbx_seq_one_letter_code
_entity_poly.pdbx_strand_id
1 'polypeptide(L)'
;MSVGLQFLDGEQRDDAAIVAADLEKCYAQLGAQEQKATSTKQKKKKKKENESEEMKEEPVVVLTDLLLSILSEDSSALREIVSQVFRSLLPLLNGACLTTIMNVLQPTAEAEGTAAGEEDEEFAPIARGDEEEENGEENEDEEEVMLDSTDALSDALRSDTKLAALHREDLALAAIVGQVKVRSQRKKDRKRARLQTMHFQLRVLDLLQVFVSQRPEQTKDATAKHNALVLSLVAPLFRVYTRVQNADSEKLVLRDRLQAVLHKVLRTKDKIPSDETSQTEALDSLRQIVELIRSTPMDKDHAGKVASAAFVYLVRVICSSESSSAEEAQTIIRELVVNAFTKKYSRFPRTSFEELLTKFPAVGIRVLLEPLAAVAAASEKKEDANESEVRAAVDEFSKCEVFRLLTVLLRASSKLQQTNELSETQCSAFSRVQQSLKTALVRQLAPESVQQLKAKRMKVVMLFALQLVKFWCLSIDKMATKGDVNAVVAAVQVMDSKSPVVKGMVKQISDAADKVQKTKTKKIKHTNKTTSSQEKPKQKRKRSVADTVVVKA
;
A
#
# COMPACT_ATOMS: atom_id res chain seq x y z
N MET A 1 -37.32 15.67 -16.07
CA MET A 1 -37.50 15.00 -14.76
C MET A 1 -37.51 13.49 -14.98
N SER A 2 -36.74 12.73 -14.20
CA SER A 2 -36.67 11.27 -14.31
C SER A 2 -37.85 10.61 -13.57
N VAL A 3 -38.26 9.43 -14.03
CA VAL A 3 -39.39 8.68 -13.44
C VAL A 3 -39.10 8.25 -11.99
N GLY A 4 -37.84 8.17 -11.58
CA GLY A 4 -37.42 7.77 -10.22
C GLY A 4 -37.90 8.69 -9.10
N LEU A 5 -38.09 10.00 -9.36
CA LEU A 5 -38.57 10.95 -8.34
C LEU A 5 -40.00 10.63 -7.86
N GLN A 6 -40.78 9.86 -8.64
CA GLN A 6 -42.16 9.48 -8.28
C GLN A 6 -42.24 8.40 -7.18
N PHE A 7 -41.12 7.83 -6.75
CA PHE A 7 -41.06 6.83 -5.68
C PHE A 7 -40.65 7.38 -4.32
N LEU A 8 -40.22 8.64 -4.25
CA LEU A 8 -39.92 9.33 -3.00
C LEU A 8 -41.22 9.79 -2.32
N ASP A 9 -41.19 9.96 -0.99
CA ASP A 9 -42.26 10.63 -0.24
C ASP A 9 -42.24 12.16 -0.44
N GLY A 10 -43.22 12.87 0.12
CA GLY A 10 -43.47 14.29 -0.21
C GLY A 10 -42.26 15.18 0.07
N GLU A 11 -41.68 15.07 1.26
CA GLU A 11 -40.54 15.89 1.69
C GLU A 11 -39.27 15.53 0.89
N GLN A 12 -38.97 14.23 0.72
CA GLN A 12 -37.82 13.81 -0.09
C GLN A 12 -37.94 14.20 -1.57
N ARG A 13 -39.15 14.39 -2.11
CA ARG A 13 -39.34 14.91 -3.47
C ARG A 13 -38.98 16.38 -3.59
N ASP A 14 -39.37 17.20 -2.62
CA ASP A 14 -39.11 18.63 -2.66
C ASP A 14 -37.60 18.90 -2.45
N ASP A 15 -36.96 18.21 -1.51
CA ASP A 15 -35.50 18.24 -1.34
C ASP A 15 -34.77 17.77 -2.61
N ALA A 16 -35.16 16.63 -3.18
CA ALA A 16 -34.55 16.12 -4.41
C ALA A 16 -34.82 17.02 -5.62
N ALA A 17 -35.92 17.77 -5.65
CA ALA A 17 -36.23 18.74 -6.71
C ALA A 17 -35.35 20.00 -6.60
N ILE A 18 -35.10 20.49 -5.38
CA ILE A 18 -34.16 21.60 -5.12
C ILE A 18 -32.75 21.18 -5.54
N VAL A 19 -32.28 20.02 -5.07
CA VAL A 19 -30.96 19.46 -5.44
C VAL A 19 -30.85 19.25 -6.96
N ALA A 20 -31.89 18.72 -7.62
CA ALA A 20 -31.89 18.56 -9.07
C ALA A 20 -31.81 19.91 -9.81
N ALA A 21 -32.51 20.95 -9.34
CA ALA A 21 -32.47 22.28 -9.93
C ALA A 21 -31.09 22.95 -9.77
N ASP A 22 -30.42 22.76 -8.63
CA ASP A 22 -29.05 23.28 -8.42
C ASP A 22 -28.01 22.51 -9.22
N LEU A 23 -28.12 21.19 -9.32
CA LEU A 23 -27.31 20.38 -10.25
C LEU A 23 -27.52 20.80 -11.71
N GLU A 24 -28.75 21.12 -12.13
CA GLU A 24 -29.05 21.60 -13.48
C GLU A 24 -28.49 23.01 -13.73
N LYS A 25 -28.51 23.92 -12.72
CA LYS A 25 -27.80 25.22 -12.78
C LYS A 25 -26.30 25.03 -12.96
N CYS A 26 -25.65 24.17 -12.17
CA CYS A 26 -24.23 23.88 -12.29
C CYS A 26 -23.87 23.27 -13.67
N TYR A 27 -24.70 22.34 -14.16
CA TYR A 27 -24.53 21.75 -15.49
C TYR A 27 -24.67 22.80 -16.62
N ALA A 28 -25.66 23.69 -16.52
CA ALA A 28 -25.83 24.79 -17.47
C ALA A 28 -24.65 25.78 -17.46
N GLN A 29 -24.07 26.06 -16.29
CA GLN A 29 -22.87 26.91 -16.17
C GLN A 29 -21.63 26.26 -16.83
N LEU A 30 -21.41 24.96 -16.62
CA LEU A 30 -20.37 24.19 -17.30
C LEU A 30 -20.52 24.25 -18.83
N GLY A 31 -21.73 23.98 -19.36
CA GLY A 31 -22.00 24.04 -20.79
C GLY A 31 -21.86 25.44 -21.40
N ALA A 32 -22.25 26.49 -20.67
CA ALA A 32 -22.15 27.88 -21.12
C ALA A 32 -20.69 28.36 -21.24
N GLN A 33 -19.77 27.86 -20.40
CA GLN A 33 -18.34 28.16 -20.52
C GLN A 33 -17.71 27.49 -21.75
N GLU A 34 -18.10 26.25 -22.08
CA GLU A 34 -17.60 25.58 -23.30
C GLU A 34 -17.98 26.35 -24.57
N GLN A 35 -19.21 26.87 -24.65
CA GLN A 35 -19.65 27.66 -25.81
C GLN A 35 -18.87 28.98 -25.93
N LYS A 36 -18.61 29.71 -24.83
CA LYS A 36 -17.78 30.94 -24.84
C LYS A 36 -16.32 30.68 -25.26
N ALA A 37 -15.78 29.49 -24.99
CA ALA A 37 -14.45 29.09 -25.46
C ALA A 37 -14.39 28.86 -26.98
N THR A 38 -15.52 28.53 -27.62
CA THR A 38 -15.57 28.37 -29.09
C THR A 38 -15.71 29.68 -29.85
N SER A 39 -16.49 30.65 -29.33
CA SER A 39 -16.73 31.94 -30.01
C SER A 39 -15.51 32.89 -30.01
N THR A 40 -14.52 32.66 -29.14
CA THR A 40 -13.38 33.58 -28.96
C THR A 40 -12.14 33.23 -29.81
N LYS A 41 -12.18 32.17 -30.63
CA LYS A 41 -11.01 31.67 -31.41
C LYS A 41 -10.55 32.57 -32.59
N GLN A 42 -11.16 33.74 -32.81
CA GLN A 42 -10.78 34.70 -33.86
C GLN A 42 -10.46 36.12 -33.34
N LYS A 43 -9.49 36.29 -32.41
CA LYS A 43 -8.49 37.41 -32.35
C LYS A 43 -7.71 37.49 -31.02
N LYS A 44 -6.68 36.66 -30.86
CA LYS A 44 -5.30 37.00 -30.41
C LYS A 44 -4.56 35.72 -30.01
N LYS A 45 -3.40 35.50 -30.63
CA LYS A 45 -2.53 34.33 -30.41
C LYS A 45 -1.32 34.75 -29.57
N LYS A 46 -0.90 33.88 -28.63
CA LYS A 46 0.14 34.03 -27.59
C LYS A 46 -0.29 34.73 -26.27
N LYS A 47 0.01 34.02 -25.17
CA LYS A 47 -0.02 34.43 -23.74
C LYS A 47 -1.32 34.27 -22.91
N LYS A 48 -2.11 33.20 -23.13
CA LYS A 48 -3.03 32.60 -22.13
C LYS A 48 -3.21 31.10 -22.43
N GLU A 49 -2.55 30.23 -21.68
CA GLU A 49 -2.83 28.78 -21.64
C GLU A 49 -3.19 28.33 -20.21
N ASN A 50 -2.44 28.75 -19.18
CA ASN A 50 -2.79 28.49 -17.76
C ASN A 50 -4.20 28.98 -17.34
N GLU A 51 -4.52 30.26 -17.53
CA GLU A 51 -5.79 30.84 -17.04
C GLU A 51 -7.05 30.14 -17.59
N SER A 52 -6.96 29.46 -18.73
CA SER A 52 -8.08 28.75 -19.35
C SER A 52 -8.32 27.34 -18.82
N GLU A 53 -7.34 26.75 -18.13
CA GLU A 53 -7.52 25.47 -17.44
C GLU A 53 -8.03 25.73 -16.02
N GLU A 54 -7.41 26.64 -15.27
CA GLU A 54 -7.83 27.04 -13.91
C GLU A 54 -9.32 27.40 -13.83
N MET A 55 -9.84 28.23 -14.76
CA MET A 55 -11.27 28.61 -14.81
C MET A 55 -12.25 27.47 -15.12
N LYS A 56 -11.78 26.32 -15.64
CA LYS A 56 -12.59 25.11 -15.84
C LYS A 56 -12.52 24.16 -14.66
N GLU A 57 -11.47 24.24 -13.85
CA GLU A 57 -11.29 23.38 -12.69
C GLU A 57 -12.16 23.83 -11.51
N GLU A 58 -12.29 25.14 -11.30
CA GLU A 58 -13.06 25.73 -10.20
C GLU A 58 -14.55 25.32 -10.16
N PRO A 59 -15.34 25.33 -11.27
CA PRO A 59 -16.74 24.90 -11.22
C PRO A 59 -16.93 23.41 -10.92
N VAL A 60 -15.96 22.56 -11.31
CA VAL A 60 -16.00 21.11 -11.04
C VAL A 60 -15.67 20.82 -9.57
N VAL A 61 -14.80 21.61 -8.95
CA VAL A 61 -14.54 21.55 -7.50
C VAL A 61 -15.79 21.97 -6.73
N VAL A 62 -16.42 23.10 -7.08
CA VAL A 62 -17.67 23.55 -6.43
C VAL A 62 -18.80 22.52 -6.57
N LEU A 63 -18.93 21.87 -7.73
CA LEU A 63 -19.88 20.76 -7.90
C LEU A 63 -19.50 19.56 -7.02
N THR A 64 -18.21 19.28 -6.84
CA THR A 64 -17.75 18.22 -5.92
C THR A 64 -18.08 18.55 -4.47
N ASP A 65 -17.88 19.79 -4.02
CA ASP A 65 -18.30 20.28 -2.70
C ASP A 65 -19.81 20.13 -2.49
N LEU A 66 -20.63 20.51 -3.48
CA LEU A 66 -22.07 20.33 -3.43
C LEU A 66 -22.47 18.85 -3.27
N LEU A 67 -21.87 17.94 -4.06
CA LEU A 67 -22.10 16.50 -3.92
C LEU A 67 -21.66 15.95 -2.55
N LEU A 68 -20.60 16.51 -1.94
CA LEU A 68 -20.17 16.14 -0.59
C LEU A 68 -21.13 16.68 0.49
N SER A 69 -21.67 17.89 0.33
CA SER A 69 -22.72 18.43 1.20
C SER A 69 -23.94 17.50 1.19
N ILE A 70 -24.43 17.14 0.00
CA ILE A 70 -25.56 16.23 -0.18
C ILE A 70 -25.27 14.82 0.41
N LEU A 71 -24.02 14.34 0.36
CA LEU A 71 -23.64 13.07 0.99
C LEU A 71 -23.52 13.11 2.51
N SER A 72 -23.39 14.30 3.10
CA SER A 72 -23.36 14.46 4.56
C SER A 72 -24.75 14.23 5.18
N GLU A 73 -25.81 14.49 4.41
CA GLU A 73 -27.21 14.26 4.80
C GLU A 73 -27.55 12.76 4.87
N ASP A 74 -28.45 12.39 5.79
CA ASP A 74 -28.78 10.97 6.04
C ASP A 74 -29.79 10.36 5.05
N SER A 75 -30.17 11.08 3.98
CA SER A 75 -31.10 10.61 2.94
C SER A 75 -30.52 9.50 2.06
N SER A 76 -31.25 8.39 1.91
CA SER A 76 -30.86 7.27 1.03
C SER A 76 -31.03 7.61 -0.46
N ALA A 77 -32.08 8.36 -0.80
CA ALA A 77 -32.37 8.81 -2.16
C ALA A 77 -31.27 9.73 -2.70
N LEU A 78 -30.85 10.71 -1.90
CA LEU A 78 -29.80 11.65 -2.27
C LEU A 78 -28.45 10.95 -2.48
N ARG A 79 -28.12 9.92 -1.68
CA ARG A 79 -26.92 9.08 -1.89
C ARG A 79 -26.90 8.36 -3.24
N GLU A 80 -28.05 7.86 -3.71
CA GLU A 80 -28.14 7.21 -5.03
C GLU A 80 -28.01 8.23 -6.17
N ILE A 81 -28.63 9.41 -6.02
CA ILE A 81 -28.49 10.53 -6.96
C ILE A 81 -27.01 10.96 -7.07
N VAL A 82 -26.34 11.21 -5.94
CA VAL A 82 -24.90 11.56 -5.95
C VAL A 82 -24.07 10.44 -6.56
N SER A 83 -24.34 9.17 -6.25
CA SER A 83 -23.61 8.03 -6.82
C SER A 83 -23.72 7.97 -8.35
N GLN A 84 -24.88 8.30 -8.90
CA GLN A 84 -25.10 8.34 -10.36
C GLN A 84 -24.48 9.58 -11.01
N VAL A 85 -24.61 10.77 -10.39
CA VAL A 85 -24.00 12.01 -10.89
C VAL A 85 -22.47 11.94 -10.85
N PHE A 86 -21.89 11.39 -9.78
CA PHE A 86 -20.45 11.22 -9.63
C PHE A 86 -19.84 10.36 -10.74
N ARG A 87 -20.53 9.29 -11.17
CA ARG A 87 -20.11 8.46 -12.33
C ARG A 87 -20.02 9.26 -13.63
N SER A 88 -20.92 10.22 -13.83
CA SER A 88 -20.88 11.16 -14.95
C SER A 88 -19.80 12.23 -14.81
N LEU A 89 -19.42 12.57 -13.56
CA LEU A 89 -18.38 13.54 -13.24
C LEU A 89 -16.95 12.98 -13.39
N LEU A 90 -16.76 11.66 -13.28
CA LEU A 90 -15.44 11.00 -13.33
C LEU A 90 -14.47 11.51 -14.41
N PRO A 91 -14.87 11.79 -15.68
CA PRO A 91 -13.95 12.27 -16.70
C PRO A 91 -13.46 13.71 -16.49
N LEU A 92 -14.17 14.48 -15.65
CA LEU A 92 -13.91 15.90 -15.36
C LEU A 92 -13.09 16.09 -14.08
N LEU A 93 -13.00 15.07 -13.22
CA LEU A 93 -12.28 15.16 -11.94
C LEU A 93 -10.78 15.48 -12.13
N ASN A 94 -10.27 16.29 -11.21
CA ASN A 94 -8.88 16.75 -11.15
C ASN A 94 -8.30 16.60 -9.73
N GLY A 95 -7.05 17.03 -9.53
CA GLY A 95 -6.37 16.93 -8.24
C GLY A 95 -7.03 17.75 -7.11
N ALA A 96 -7.62 18.90 -7.45
CA ALA A 96 -8.35 19.72 -6.48
C ALA A 96 -9.61 19.00 -5.97
N CYS A 97 -10.42 18.44 -6.87
CA CYS A 97 -11.62 17.65 -6.51
C CYS A 97 -11.26 16.47 -5.59
N LEU A 98 -10.19 15.73 -5.91
CA LEU A 98 -9.72 14.63 -5.06
C LEU A 98 -9.19 15.11 -3.71
N THR A 99 -8.59 16.29 -3.65
CA THR A 99 -8.14 16.90 -2.38
C THR A 99 -9.34 17.23 -1.49
N THR A 100 -10.39 17.84 -2.05
CA THR A 100 -11.66 18.09 -1.34
C THR A 100 -12.26 16.79 -0.79
N ILE A 101 -12.38 15.76 -1.63
CA ILE A 101 -12.90 14.43 -1.23
C ILE A 101 -12.04 13.80 -0.13
N MET A 102 -10.70 13.92 -0.22
CA MET A 102 -9.78 13.42 0.80
C MET A 102 -9.82 14.20 2.12
N ASN A 103 -10.19 15.48 2.11
CA ASN A 103 -10.26 16.30 3.33
C ASN A 103 -11.35 15.84 4.30
N VAL A 104 -12.46 15.31 3.79
CA VAL A 104 -13.54 14.68 4.62
C VAL A 104 -13.01 13.52 5.48
N LEU A 105 -11.99 12.81 5.00
CA LEU A 105 -11.39 11.67 5.69
C LEU A 105 -10.36 12.07 6.76
N GLN A 106 -10.07 13.37 6.91
CA GLN A 106 -9.18 13.86 7.97
C GLN A 106 -9.99 14.19 9.24
N PRO A 107 -9.56 13.72 10.42
CA PRO A 107 -10.11 14.21 11.68
C PRO A 107 -9.85 15.72 11.82
N THR A 108 -10.89 16.51 12.09
CA THR A 108 -10.73 17.88 12.57
C THR A 108 -10.13 17.83 13.98
N ALA A 109 -9.13 18.67 14.24
CA ALA A 109 -8.34 18.61 15.49
C ALA A 109 -9.19 18.77 16.77
N GLU A 110 -10.34 19.42 16.67
CA GLU A 110 -11.31 19.64 17.76
C GLU A 110 -11.99 18.34 18.23
N ALA A 111 -12.08 17.32 17.36
CA ALA A 111 -12.72 16.04 17.67
C ALA A 111 -11.85 15.12 18.56
N GLU A 112 -10.51 15.26 18.49
CA GLU A 112 -9.56 14.46 19.29
C GLU A 112 -9.16 15.16 20.60
N GLY A 113 -9.04 16.50 20.61
CA GLY A 113 -8.65 17.28 21.79
C GLY A 113 -9.63 17.21 22.98
N THR A 114 -10.89 16.82 22.74
CA THR A 114 -11.94 16.68 23.77
C THR A 114 -12.24 15.23 24.16
N ALA A 115 -11.41 14.28 23.74
CA ALA A 115 -11.67 12.84 23.89
C ALA A 115 -10.80 12.12 24.94
N ALA A 116 -9.80 12.78 25.52
CA ALA A 116 -8.80 12.16 26.40
C ALA A 116 -8.65 12.86 27.78
N GLY A 117 -9.65 13.65 28.20
CA GLY A 117 -9.53 14.52 29.38
C GLY A 117 -10.80 14.69 30.24
N GLU A 118 -11.83 13.88 30.05
CA GLU A 118 -13.07 13.89 30.85
C GLU A 118 -13.49 12.47 31.30
N GLU A 119 -12.51 11.58 31.48
CA GLU A 119 -12.64 10.37 32.30
C GLU A 119 -12.01 10.64 33.66
N ASP A 120 -12.71 11.42 34.49
CA ASP A 120 -12.41 11.54 35.92
C ASP A 120 -13.68 11.25 36.73
N GLU A 121 -13.54 10.45 37.78
CA GLU A 121 -14.62 9.78 38.49
C GLU A 121 -15.06 10.58 39.74
N GLU A 122 -16.14 11.35 39.68
CA GLU A 122 -16.88 11.68 40.93
C GLU A 122 -18.36 12.03 40.74
N PHE A 123 -19.21 11.01 40.47
CA PHE A 123 -20.36 10.69 41.34
C PHE A 123 -21.08 9.42 40.84
N ALA A 124 -21.14 8.39 41.68
CA ALA A 124 -21.98 7.22 41.44
C ALA A 124 -23.13 7.16 42.45
N PRO A 125 -24.40 7.24 42.01
CA PRO A 125 -25.54 6.75 42.76
C PRO A 125 -26.09 5.46 42.14
N ILE A 126 -25.73 4.36 42.79
CA ILE A 126 -26.49 3.11 42.97
C ILE A 126 -27.81 2.95 42.16
N ALA A 127 -27.76 2.14 41.10
CA ALA A 127 -28.84 1.19 40.76
C ALA A 127 -28.24 0.03 39.94
N ARG A 128 -28.65 -1.21 40.25
CA ARG A 128 -28.36 -2.39 39.42
C ARG A 128 -29.60 -2.72 38.58
N GLY A 129 -29.41 -2.95 37.29
CA GLY A 129 -30.46 -3.39 36.36
C GLY A 129 -29.81 -3.56 35.00
N ASP A 130 -29.53 -4.80 34.63
CA ASP A 130 -28.92 -5.20 33.36
C ASP A 130 -30.07 -5.62 32.44
N GLU A 131 -30.58 -4.67 31.65
CA GLU A 131 -31.63 -4.93 30.65
C GLU A 131 -31.21 -4.35 29.30
N GLU A 132 -30.96 -5.26 28.35
CA GLU A 132 -30.87 -4.97 26.93
C GLU A 132 -32.28 -4.72 26.38
N GLU A 133 -32.58 -3.49 25.96
CA GLU A 133 -33.67 -3.12 25.06
C GLU A 133 -33.40 -1.65 24.66
N GLU A 134 -33.85 -1.05 23.57
CA GLU A 134 -34.29 -1.38 22.21
C GLU A 134 -34.45 0.03 21.57
N ASN A 135 -34.57 0.17 20.24
CA ASN A 135 -34.79 1.50 19.64
C ASN A 135 -36.24 1.97 19.83
N GLY A 136 -36.57 2.46 21.04
CA GLY A 136 -37.77 3.24 21.30
C GLY A 136 -37.55 4.72 21.00
N GLU A 137 -38.17 5.25 19.95
CA GLU A 137 -38.39 6.69 19.78
C GLU A 137 -39.56 7.14 20.67
N GLU A 138 -39.35 7.10 21.98
CA GLU A 138 -40.27 7.70 22.95
C GLU A 138 -39.86 9.15 23.20
N ASN A 139 -40.37 10.04 22.35
CA ASN A 139 -40.67 11.41 22.76
C ASN A 139 -41.87 11.35 23.71
N GLU A 140 -41.64 10.95 24.96
CA GLU A 140 -42.52 11.36 26.04
C GLU A 140 -42.31 12.86 26.26
N ASP A 141 -43.13 13.65 25.56
CA ASP A 141 -43.49 15.00 25.99
C ASP A 141 -44.22 14.88 27.33
N GLU A 142 -43.45 14.67 28.40
CA GLU A 142 -43.91 14.84 29.78
C GLU A 142 -44.35 16.31 29.91
N GLU A 143 -45.67 16.56 29.76
CA GLU A 143 -46.28 17.83 30.16
C GLU A 143 -45.81 18.13 31.59
N GLU A 144 -45.03 19.22 31.76
CA GLU A 144 -44.76 19.75 33.09
C GLU A 144 -46.12 20.03 33.74
N VAL A 145 -46.50 19.18 34.70
CA VAL A 145 -47.74 19.32 35.46
C VAL A 145 -47.59 20.56 36.33
N MET A 146 -47.86 21.70 35.73
CA MET A 146 -47.79 23.01 36.34
C MET A 146 -48.92 23.08 37.36
N LEU A 147 -48.60 22.74 38.62
CA LEU A 147 -49.55 22.74 39.73
C LEU A 147 -50.10 24.15 39.91
N ASP A 148 -51.33 24.36 39.42
CA ASP A 148 -52.11 25.60 39.44
C ASP A 148 -52.62 25.92 40.86
N SER A 149 -51.69 25.98 41.81
CA SER A 149 -51.92 26.06 43.26
C SER A 149 -50.77 26.79 43.98
N THR A 150 -50.12 27.70 43.27
CA THR A 150 -48.97 28.48 43.75
C THR A 150 -49.30 29.34 44.97
N ASP A 151 -50.51 29.91 45.05
CA ASP A 151 -50.96 30.73 46.19
C ASP A 151 -51.11 29.91 47.49
N ALA A 152 -51.72 28.72 47.43
CA ALA A 152 -51.90 27.86 48.60
C ALA A 152 -50.55 27.31 49.12
N LEU A 153 -49.63 26.99 48.20
CA LEU A 153 -48.28 26.55 48.54
C LEU A 153 -47.46 27.69 49.18
N SER A 154 -47.60 28.92 48.66
CA SER A 154 -46.90 30.12 49.16
C SER A 154 -47.23 30.44 50.63
N ASP A 155 -48.50 30.36 51.04
CA ASP A 155 -48.90 30.60 52.44
C ASP A 155 -48.47 29.46 53.39
N ALA A 156 -48.51 28.20 52.93
CA ALA A 156 -47.96 27.07 53.70
C ALA A 156 -46.44 27.20 53.92
N LEU A 157 -45.69 27.56 52.87
CA LEU A 157 -44.24 27.79 52.92
C LEU A 157 -43.84 29.01 53.76
N ARG A 158 -44.74 29.97 53.98
CA ARG A 158 -44.53 31.11 54.90
C ARG A 158 -44.75 30.76 56.36
N SER A 159 -45.59 29.77 56.66
CA SER A 159 -45.98 29.41 58.03
C SER A 159 -45.13 28.30 58.64
N ASP A 160 -44.62 27.36 57.83
CA ASP A 160 -43.77 26.25 58.29
C ASP A 160 -42.34 26.32 57.72
N THR A 161 -41.37 26.59 58.59
CA THR A 161 -39.94 26.69 58.24
C THR A 161 -39.32 25.37 57.81
N LYS A 162 -39.86 24.24 58.25
CA LYS A 162 -39.40 22.90 57.89
C LYS A 162 -39.94 22.50 56.51
N LEU A 163 -41.19 22.84 56.21
CA LEU A 163 -41.76 22.68 54.86
C LEU A 163 -41.00 23.56 53.85
N ALA A 164 -40.63 24.78 54.22
CA ALA A 164 -39.82 25.68 53.40
C ALA A 164 -38.34 25.25 53.22
N ALA A 165 -37.84 24.35 54.07
CA ALA A 165 -36.54 23.70 53.88
C ALA A 165 -36.68 22.53 52.90
N LEU A 166 -37.65 21.64 53.11
CA LEU A 166 -37.92 20.48 52.24
C LEU A 166 -38.20 20.92 50.79
N HIS A 167 -39.01 21.95 50.58
CA HIS A 167 -39.26 22.48 49.23
C HIS A 167 -38.01 23.08 48.55
N ARG A 168 -37.02 23.58 49.31
CA ARG A 168 -35.72 23.99 48.73
C ARG A 168 -34.86 22.79 48.37
N GLU A 169 -34.91 21.72 49.16
CA GLU A 169 -34.22 20.46 48.89
C GLU A 169 -34.79 19.80 47.63
N ASP A 170 -36.12 19.73 47.48
CA ASP A 170 -36.80 19.21 46.28
C ASP A 170 -36.44 20.02 45.01
N LEU A 171 -36.45 21.36 45.09
CA LEU A 171 -36.01 22.20 43.97
C LEU A 171 -34.52 22.00 43.62
N ALA A 172 -33.66 21.76 44.61
CA ALA A 172 -32.24 21.45 44.38
C ALA A 172 -32.07 20.06 43.75
N LEU A 173 -32.84 19.06 44.18
CA LEU A 173 -32.86 17.72 43.60
C LEU A 173 -33.36 17.74 42.15
N ALA A 174 -34.46 18.45 41.87
CA ALA A 174 -34.97 18.65 40.52
C ALA A 174 -33.94 19.32 39.59
N ALA A 175 -33.22 20.34 40.08
CA ALA A 175 -32.13 20.97 39.34
C ALA A 175 -30.96 20.01 39.05
N ILE A 176 -30.61 19.13 39.98
CA ILE A 176 -29.57 18.10 39.78
C ILE A 176 -30.03 17.05 38.77
N VAL A 177 -31.26 16.53 38.88
CA VAL A 177 -31.85 15.56 37.94
C VAL A 177 -31.94 16.16 36.53
N GLY A 178 -32.37 17.42 36.40
CA GLY A 178 -32.37 18.15 35.13
C GLY A 178 -30.97 18.26 34.51
N GLN A 179 -29.94 18.55 35.30
CA GLN A 179 -28.55 18.53 34.82
C GLN A 179 -28.09 17.14 34.38
N VAL A 180 -28.54 16.06 35.03
CA VAL A 180 -28.26 14.68 34.62
C VAL A 180 -28.98 14.34 33.30
N LYS A 181 -30.26 14.70 33.13
CA LYS A 181 -31.03 14.52 31.87
C LYS A 181 -30.33 15.25 30.71
N VAL A 182 -29.90 16.51 30.91
CA VAL A 182 -29.14 17.30 29.91
C VAL A 182 -27.76 16.70 29.61
N ARG A 183 -27.00 16.23 30.61
CA ARG A 183 -25.70 15.57 30.39
C ARG A 183 -25.86 14.26 29.62
N SER A 184 -26.89 13.47 29.94
CA SER A 184 -27.22 12.23 29.23
C SER A 184 -27.58 12.51 27.77
N GLN A 185 -28.43 13.51 27.51
CA GLN A 185 -28.80 13.89 26.15
C GLN A 185 -27.59 14.37 25.33
N ARG A 186 -26.75 15.26 25.89
CA ARG A 186 -25.49 15.68 25.24
C ARG A 186 -24.57 14.49 24.91
N LYS A 187 -24.56 13.44 25.75
CA LYS A 187 -23.80 12.20 25.49
C LYS A 187 -24.42 11.38 24.34
N LYS A 188 -25.75 11.31 24.24
CA LYS A 188 -26.47 10.70 23.11
C LYS A 188 -26.21 11.48 21.81
N ASP A 189 -26.36 12.79 21.82
CA ASP A 189 -26.16 13.66 20.65
C ASP A 189 -24.70 13.59 20.14
N ARG A 190 -23.72 13.63 21.05
CA ARG A 190 -22.29 13.46 20.71
C ARG A 190 -22.00 12.10 20.08
N LYS A 191 -22.70 11.02 20.50
CA LYS A 191 -22.62 9.71 19.83
C LYS A 191 -23.26 9.74 18.44
N ARG A 192 -24.45 10.32 18.29
CA ARG A 192 -25.15 10.43 16.99
C ARG A 192 -24.32 11.21 15.97
N ALA A 193 -23.76 12.36 16.35
CA ALA A 193 -22.90 13.17 15.48
C ALA A 193 -21.60 12.44 15.07
N ARG A 194 -20.99 11.66 15.97
CA ARG A 194 -19.83 10.79 15.65
C ARG A 194 -20.23 9.70 14.63
N LEU A 195 -21.38 9.06 14.82
CA LEU A 195 -21.89 8.02 13.92
C LEU A 195 -22.18 8.59 12.52
N GLN A 196 -22.84 9.75 12.44
CA GLN A 196 -23.10 10.47 11.19
C GLN A 196 -21.80 10.85 10.46
N THR A 197 -20.80 11.36 11.19
CA THR A 197 -19.46 11.64 10.66
C THR A 197 -18.82 10.38 10.05
N MET A 198 -18.87 9.26 10.77
CA MET A 198 -18.33 7.98 10.27
C MET A 198 -19.10 7.50 9.02
N HIS A 199 -20.43 7.59 9.01
CA HIS A 199 -21.23 7.21 7.85
C HIS A 199 -20.94 8.10 6.63
N PHE A 200 -20.75 9.40 6.82
CA PHE A 200 -20.32 10.31 5.77
C PHE A 200 -18.94 9.90 5.20
N GLN A 201 -17.97 9.61 6.06
CA GLN A 201 -16.65 9.12 5.63
C GLN A 201 -16.72 7.79 4.86
N LEU A 202 -17.60 6.87 5.26
CA LEU A 202 -17.82 5.62 4.51
C LEU A 202 -18.42 5.89 3.12
N ARG A 203 -19.42 6.77 2.99
CA ARG A 203 -20.00 7.20 1.70
C ARG A 203 -18.94 7.84 0.78
N VAL A 204 -18.04 8.64 1.35
CA VAL A 204 -16.91 9.25 0.61
C VAL A 204 -15.91 8.21 0.14
N LEU A 205 -15.62 7.18 0.95
CA LEU A 205 -14.79 6.05 0.51
C LEU A 205 -15.45 5.24 -0.60
N ASP A 206 -16.78 5.20 -0.67
CA ASP A 206 -17.51 4.55 -1.76
C ASP A 206 -17.32 5.31 -3.08
N LEU A 207 -17.37 6.65 -3.06
CA LEU A 207 -17.01 7.47 -4.23
C LEU A 207 -15.56 7.24 -4.66
N LEU A 208 -14.61 7.24 -3.72
CA LEU A 208 -13.20 6.94 -4.04
C LEU A 208 -13.01 5.51 -4.57
N GLN A 209 -13.77 4.53 -4.08
CA GLN A 209 -13.75 3.18 -4.61
C GLN A 209 -14.28 3.11 -6.05
N VAL A 210 -15.35 3.86 -6.36
CA VAL A 210 -15.88 4.01 -7.73
C VAL A 210 -14.82 4.65 -8.63
N PHE A 211 -14.22 5.76 -8.20
CA PHE A 211 -13.15 6.45 -8.94
C PHE A 211 -12.01 5.49 -9.27
N VAL A 212 -11.36 4.89 -8.27
CA VAL A 212 -10.22 3.95 -8.47
C VAL A 212 -10.61 2.72 -9.29
N SER A 213 -11.88 2.32 -9.32
CA SER A 213 -12.35 1.15 -10.06
C SER A 213 -12.71 1.44 -11.52
N GLN A 214 -13.19 2.64 -11.84
CA GLN A 214 -13.81 2.96 -13.12
C GLN A 214 -12.87 3.78 -14.00
N ARG A 215 -12.08 3.08 -14.81
CA ARG A 215 -11.15 3.73 -15.75
C ARG A 215 -11.89 4.39 -16.92
N PRO A 216 -11.48 5.59 -17.35
CA PRO A 216 -11.93 6.16 -18.62
C PRO A 216 -11.29 5.40 -19.79
N GLU A 217 -12.11 4.65 -20.54
CA GLU A 217 -11.69 3.88 -21.73
C GLU A 217 -11.49 4.74 -22.99
N GLN A 218 -11.84 6.03 -22.93
CA GLN A 218 -12.08 6.87 -24.10
C GLN A 218 -10.80 7.30 -24.84
N THR A 219 -9.73 7.67 -24.12
CA THR A 219 -8.44 8.07 -24.72
C THR A 219 -7.27 7.66 -23.83
N LYS A 220 -6.10 7.43 -24.45
CA LYS A 220 -4.86 7.11 -23.71
C LYS A 220 -4.48 8.19 -22.71
N ASP A 221 -4.68 9.45 -23.08
CA ASP A 221 -4.32 10.61 -22.26
C ASP A 221 -5.26 10.75 -21.06
N ALA A 222 -6.55 10.46 -21.22
CA ALA A 222 -7.49 10.36 -20.10
C ALA A 222 -7.14 9.20 -19.16
N THR A 223 -6.75 8.03 -19.69
CA THR A 223 -6.26 6.92 -18.85
C THR A 223 -4.97 7.29 -18.11
N ALA A 224 -4.05 8.01 -18.74
CA ALA A 224 -2.81 8.48 -18.11
C ALA A 224 -3.10 9.48 -16.98
N LYS A 225 -3.90 10.53 -17.24
CA LYS A 225 -4.35 11.51 -16.24
C LYS A 225 -5.05 10.80 -15.07
N HIS A 226 -5.95 9.86 -15.36
CA HIS A 226 -6.63 9.07 -14.33
C HIS A 226 -5.65 8.25 -13.47
N ASN A 227 -4.67 7.57 -14.08
CA ASN A 227 -3.70 6.78 -13.32
C ASN A 227 -2.77 7.64 -12.44
N ALA A 228 -2.42 8.86 -12.89
CA ALA A 228 -1.70 9.84 -12.07
C ALA A 228 -2.55 10.31 -10.87
N LEU A 229 -3.83 10.65 -11.10
CA LEU A 229 -4.78 10.98 -10.04
C LEU A 229 -5.03 9.80 -9.06
N VAL A 230 -4.96 8.55 -9.52
CA VAL A 230 -5.04 7.36 -8.65
C VAL A 230 -3.73 7.14 -7.86
N LEU A 231 -2.58 7.56 -8.40
CA LEU A 231 -1.30 7.54 -7.70
C LEU A 231 -1.25 8.60 -6.57
N SER A 232 -1.74 9.81 -6.82
CA SER A 232 -1.75 10.91 -5.85
C SER A 232 -2.51 10.57 -4.56
N LEU A 233 -3.54 9.71 -4.66
CA LEU A 233 -4.32 9.22 -3.52
C LEU A 233 -3.54 8.28 -2.57
N VAL A 234 -2.42 7.68 -2.99
CA VAL A 234 -1.72 6.62 -2.24
C VAL A 234 -1.23 7.11 -0.87
N ALA A 235 -0.47 8.21 -0.82
CA ALA A 235 0.06 8.73 0.44
C ALA A 235 -1.02 9.35 1.36
N PRO A 236 -2.00 10.15 0.87
CA PRO A 236 -3.14 10.62 1.66
C PRO A 236 -3.97 9.49 2.27
N LEU A 237 -4.40 8.50 1.48
CA LEU A 237 -5.18 7.36 1.99
C LEU A 237 -4.38 6.54 3.02
N PHE A 238 -3.09 6.32 2.78
CA PHE A 238 -2.23 5.63 3.74
C PHE A 238 -2.12 6.41 5.06
N ARG A 239 -1.98 7.74 5.02
CA ARG A 239 -1.95 8.62 6.21
C ARG A 239 -3.25 8.58 7.02
N VAL A 240 -4.41 8.55 6.37
CA VAL A 240 -5.69 8.36 7.08
C VAL A 240 -5.72 6.97 7.73
N TYR A 241 -5.38 5.93 6.97
CA TYR A 241 -5.33 4.56 7.45
C TYR A 241 -4.38 4.36 8.66
N THR A 242 -3.22 5.04 8.69
CA THR A 242 -2.28 4.96 9.84
C THR A 242 -2.83 5.58 11.13
N ARG A 243 -3.87 6.44 11.05
CA ARG A 243 -4.57 6.99 12.21
C ARG A 243 -5.70 6.07 12.69
N VAL A 244 -6.48 5.53 11.75
CA VAL A 244 -7.68 4.72 12.05
C VAL A 244 -7.33 3.26 12.45
N GLN A 245 -6.17 2.72 12.04
CA GLN A 245 -5.75 1.33 12.30
C GLN A 245 -5.84 0.83 13.76
N ASN A 246 -5.66 1.73 14.73
CA ASN A 246 -5.59 1.41 16.17
C ASN A 246 -6.77 2.02 16.96
N ALA A 247 -7.82 2.47 16.27
CA ALA A 247 -8.93 3.19 16.88
C ALA A 247 -10.03 2.24 17.40
N ASP A 248 -11.03 2.82 18.08
CA ASP A 248 -12.15 2.12 18.73
C ASP A 248 -12.89 1.14 17.81
N SER A 249 -13.59 0.15 18.39
CA SER A 249 -14.32 -0.90 17.66
C SER A 249 -15.20 -0.36 16.51
N GLU A 250 -15.90 0.74 16.75
CA GLU A 250 -16.75 1.44 15.75
C GLU A 250 -15.94 1.88 14.51
N LYS A 251 -14.72 2.40 14.70
CA LYS A 251 -13.82 2.89 13.65
C LYS A 251 -13.12 1.77 12.87
N LEU A 252 -13.21 0.50 13.30
CA LEU A 252 -12.64 -0.62 12.56
C LEU A 252 -13.35 -0.85 11.21
N VAL A 253 -14.63 -0.51 11.09
CA VAL A 253 -15.35 -0.53 9.81
C VAL A 253 -14.74 0.45 8.81
N LEU A 254 -14.36 1.64 9.29
CA LEU A 254 -13.68 2.66 8.48
C LEU A 254 -12.27 2.21 8.07
N ARG A 255 -11.50 1.58 8.98
CA ARG A 255 -10.21 0.94 8.68
C ARG A 255 -10.35 -0.08 7.54
N ASP A 256 -11.36 -0.95 7.61
CA ASP A 256 -11.54 -2.03 6.65
C ASP A 256 -11.99 -1.51 5.28
N ARG A 257 -12.82 -0.45 5.25
CA ARG A 257 -13.16 0.23 3.99
C ARG A 257 -11.96 0.95 3.38
N LEU A 258 -11.17 1.70 4.17
CA LEU A 258 -9.90 2.28 3.73
C LEU A 258 -8.95 1.24 3.15
N GLN A 259 -8.81 0.09 3.83
CA GLN A 259 -7.99 -1.02 3.37
C GLN A 259 -8.47 -1.61 2.03
N ALA A 260 -9.78 -1.68 1.80
CA ALA A 260 -10.35 -2.15 0.54
C ALA A 260 -10.01 -1.18 -0.62
N VAL A 261 -10.17 0.13 -0.42
CA VAL A 261 -9.82 1.17 -1.41
C VAL A 261 -8.32 1.15 -1.69
N LEU A 262 -7.47 1.17 -0.66
CA LEU A 262 -6.01 1.07 -0.80
C LEU A 262 -5.61 -0.21 -1.55
N HIS A 263 -6.16 -1.37 -1.22
CA HIS A 263 -5.86 -2.60 -1.94
C HIS A 263 -6.30 -2.56 -3.41
N LYS A 264 -7.37 -1.84 -3.76
CA LYS A 264 -7.79 -1.63 -5.16
C LYS A 264 -6.74 -0.84 -5.93
N VAL A 265 -6.21 0.25 -5.36
CA VAL A 265 -5.10 1.02 -5.95
C VAL A 265 -3.84 0.14 -6.08
N LEU A 266 -3.34 -0.32 -4.93
CA LEU A 266 -2.00 -0.89 -4.78
C LEU A 266 -1.80 -2.25 -5.47
N ARG A 267 -2.89 -3.03 -5.64
CA ARG A 267 -2.84 -4.35 -6.29
C ARG A 267 -3.18 -4.31 -7.79
N THR A 268 -3.25 -3.12 -8.39
CA THR A 268 -3.43 -2.95 -9.83
C THR A 268 -2.35 -3.70 -10.62
N LYS A 269 -2.80 -4.60 -11.51
CA LYS A 269 -1.95 -5.45 -12.35
C LYS A 269 -1.62 -4.83 -13.71
N ASP A 270 -2.34 -3.79 -14.09
CA ASP A 270 -2.29 -3.14 -15.39
C ASP A 270 -1.06 -2.27 -15.59
N LYS A 271 -1.00 -1.59 -16.75
CA LYS A 271 0.05 -0.62 -17.07
C LYS A 271 0.11 0.48 -16.02
N ILE A 272 1.26 0.53 -15.37
CA ILE A 272 1.62 1.47 -14.32
C ILE A 272 1.96 2.82 -14.98
N PRO A 273 1.72 3.96 -14.32
CA PRO A 273 2.36 5.22 -14.71
C PRO A 273 3.88 5.05 -14.90
N SER A 274 4.42 5.68 -15.94
CA SER A 274 5.83 5.52 -16.35
C SER A 274 6.45 6.82 -16.88
N ASP A 275 5.68 7.90 -16.85
CA ASP A 275 6.10 9.28 -17.06
C ASP A 275 6.91 9.79 -15.84
N GLU A 276 7.82 10.73 -16.11
CA GLU A 276 8.73 11.32 -15.13
C GLU A 276 7.99 12.04 -13.97
N THR A 277 6.86 12.66 -14.28
CA THR A 277 5.94 13.28 -13.32
C THR A 277 5.41 12.25 -12.30
N SER A 278 4.85 11.13 -12.76
CA SER A 278 4.36 10.06 -11.88
C SER A 278 5.49 9.35 -11.15
N GLN A 279 6.70 9.24 -11.72
CA GLN A 279 7.85 8.70 -10.99
C GLN A 279 8.28 9.61 -9.84
N THR A 280 8.24 10.92 -10.03
CA THR A 280 8.54 11.92 -8.99
C THR A 280 7.48 11.90 -7.89
N GLU A 281 6.19 11.91 -8.25
CA GLU A 281 5.08 11.81 -7.30
C GLU A 281 5.10 10.49 -6.51
N ALA A 282 5.47 9.37 -7.16
CA ALA A 282 5.63 8.10 -6.48
C ALA A 282 6.81 8.09 -5.51
N LEU A 283 7.91 8.80 -5.81
CA LEU A 283 9.06 8.96 -4.93
C LEU A 283 8.71 9.79 -3.68
N ASP A 284 7.96 10.89 -3.84
CA ASP A 284 7.51 11.70 -2.71
C ASP A 284 6.45 10.99 -1.87
N SER A 285 5.58 10.21 -2.52
CA SER A 285 4.68 9.28 -1.82
C SER A 285 5.46 8.22 -1.03
N LEU A 286 6.55 7.69 -1.59
CA LEU A 286 7.41 6.70 -0.92
C LEU A 286 8.09 7.33 0.31
N ARG A 287 8.61 8.55 0.20
CA ARG A 287 9.18 9.32 1.34
C ARG A 287 8.16 9.47 2.47
N GLN A 288 6.95 9.94 2.15
CA GLN A 288 5.87 10.13 3.12
C GLN A 288 5.47 8.83 3.83
N ILE A 289 5.28 7.74 3.08
CA ILE A 289 4.90 6.43 3.63
C ILE A 289 6.03 5.84 4.50
N VAL A 290 7.30 5.98 4.06
CA VAL A 290 8.45 5.54 4.84
C VAL A 290 8.55 6.27 6.18
N GLU A 291 8.29 7.58 6.20
CA GLU A 291 8.31 8.36 7.44
C GLU A 291 7.14 8.02 8.37
N LEU A 292 5.94 7.76 7.82
CA LEU A 292 4.81 7.25 8.61
C LEU A 292 5.11 5.88 9.24
N ILE A 293 5.75 4.96 8.52
CA ILE A 293 6.18 3.64 9.05
C ILE A 293 7.28 3.78 10.11
N ARG A 294 8.14 4.80 10.01
CA ARG A 294 9.19 5.09 11.00
C ARG A 294 8.59 5.67 12.29
N SER A 295 7.66 6.60 12.17
CA SER A 295 7.04 7.32 13.30
C SER A 295 5.94 6.53 14.01
N THR A 296 5.13 5.76 13.27
CA THR A 296 3.90 5.13 13.78
C THR A 296 4.06 3.61 13.93
N PRO A 297 3.66 3.00 15.07
CA PRO A 297 3.59 1.54 15.17
C PRO A 297 2.49 0.99 14.27
N MET A 298 2.76 -0.15 13.62
CA MET A 298 1.82 -0.85 12.75
C MET A 298 1.64 -2.29 13.20
N ASP A 299 0.40 -2.77 13.18
CA ASP A 299 0.13 -4.19 13.38
C ASP A 299 0.67 -5.00 12.18
N LYS A 300 1.07 -6.25 12.42
CA LYS A 300 1.70 -7.06 11.37
C LYS A 300 0.69 -7.65 10.39
N ASP A 301 -0.58 -7.72 10.77
CA ASP A 301 -1.58 -8.51 10.07
C ASP A 301 -2.50 -7.70 9.16
N HIS A 302 -2.66 -6.40 9.40
CA HIS A 302 -3.41 -5.50 8.55
C HIS A 302 -2.45 -4.44 7.99
N ALA A 303 -1.98 -3.53 8.83
CA ALA A 303 -1.24 -2.36 8.41
C ALA A 303 0.14 -2.67 7.82
N GLY A 304 0.86 -3.64 8.39
CA GLY A 304 2.10 -4.16 7.82
C GLY A 304 1.92 -4.74 6.41
N LYS A 305 0.76 -5.34 6.10
CA LYS A 305 0.45 -5.88 4.76
C LYS A 305 0.07 -4.76 3.78
N VAL A 306 -0.66 -3.73 4.24
CA VAL A 306 -0.97 -2.53 3.44
C VAL A 306 0.31 -1.74 3.14
N ALA A 307 1.18 -1.52 4.12
CA ALA A 307 2.49 -0.89 3.97
C ALA A 307 3.40 -1.67 2.99
N SER A 308 3.38 -3.01 3.06
CA SER A 308 4.08 -3.89 2.13
C SER A 308 3.59 -3.70 0.69
N ALA A 309 2.26 -3.70 0.48
CA ALA A 309 1.67 -3.45 -0.82
C ALA A 309 1.96 -2.03 -1.35
N ALA A 310 1.95 -1.01 -0.47
CA ALA A 310 2.23 0.38 -0.82
C ALA A 310 3.68 0.58 -1.27
N PHE A 311 4.64 0.05 -0.50
CA PHE A 311 6.04 0.03 -0.89
C PHE A 311 6.26 -0.66 -2.24
N VAL A 312 5.69 -1.85 -2.42
CA VAL A 312 5.83 -2.62 -3.67
C VAL A 312 5.24 -1.88 -4.86
N TYR A 313 4.08 -1.25 -4.72
CA TYR A 313 3.44 -0.48 -5.78
C TYR A 313 4.30 0.74 -6.18
N LEU A 314 4.71 1.56 -5.22
CA LEU A 314 5.46 2.80 -5.48
C LEU A 314 6.84 2.52 -6.08
N VAL A 315 7.59 1.55 -5.53
CA VAL A 315 8.90 1.15 -6.09
C VAL A 315 8.76 0.62 -7.53
N ARG A 316 7.63 -0.03 -7.85
CA ARG A 316 7.33 -0.51 -9.21
C ARG A 316 6.95 0.63 -10.18
N VAL A 317 6.35 1.73 -9.69
CA VAL A 317 6.16 2.97 -10.47
C VAL A 317 7.50 3.65 -10.73
N ILE A 318 8.28 3.92 -9.67
CA ILE A 318 9.54 4.65 -9.75
C ILE A 318 10.57 3.93 -10.64
N CYS A 319 10.69 2.60 -10.51
CA CYS A 319 11.64 1.81 -11.28
C CYS A 319 11.11 1.34 -12.66
N SER A 320 10.05 1.96 -13.19
CA SER A 320 9.52 1.66 -14.53
C SER A 320 10.48 2.04 -15.67
N SER A 321 11.35 3.04 -15.46
CA SER A 321 12.48 3.38 -16.35
C SER A 321 13.78 3.60 -15.55
N GLU A 322 14.85 4.00 -16.24
CA GLU A 322 16.07 4.51 -15.62
C GLU A 322 16.02 6.04 -15.61
N SER A 323 15.87 6.63 -14.41
CA SER A 323 15.65 8.06 -14.15
C SER A 323 16.26 8.46 -12.80
N SER A 324 16.43 9.77 -12.54
CA SER A 324 16.94 10.29 -11.25
C SER A 324 16.15 9.75 -10.06
N SER A 325 14.81 9.73 -10.18
CA SER A 325 13.91 9.22 -9.15
C SER A 325 14.22 7.77 -8.76
N ALA A 326 14.70 6.96 -9.71
CA ALA A 326 15.08 5.57 -9.46
C ALA A 326 16.44 5.43 -8.74
N GLU A 327 17.35 6.39 -8.85
CA GLU A 327 18.60 6.43 -8.07
C GLU A 327 18.35 6.90 -6.63
N GLU A 328 17.51 7.92 -6.47
CA GLU A 328 17.04 8.40 -5.16
C GLU A 328 16.25 7.29 -4.42
N ALA A 329 15.35 6.59 -5.12
CA ALA A 329 14.65 5.43 -4.55
C ALA A 329 15.61 4.31 -4.14
N GLN A 330 16.65 4.00 -4.94
CA GLN A 330 17.67 3.02 -4.55
C GLN A 330 18.40 3.43 -3.26
N THR A 331 18.65 4.72 -3.07
CA THR A 331 19.26 5.27 -1.84
C THR A 331 18.35 5.08 -0.63
N ILE A 332 17.06 5.43 -0.75
CA ILE A 332 16.04 5.20 0.30
C ILE A 332 15.91 3.70 0.62
N ILE A 333 15.84 2.84 -0.40
CA ILE A 333 15.71 1.39 -0.24
C ILE A 333 16.95 0.78 0.40
N ARG A 334 18.16 1.26 0.06
CA ARG A 334 19.41 0.86 0.72
C ARG A 334 19.36 1.19 2.22
N GLU A 335 18.94 2.39 2.59
CA GLU A 335 18.79 2.78 4.00
C GLU A 335 17.74 1.90 4.72
N LEU A 336 16.60 1.61 4.06
CA LEU A 336 15.57 0.72 4.60
C LEU A 336 16.07 -0.71 4.82
N VAL A 337 16.80 -1.30 3.87
CA VAL A 337 17.36 -2.65 4.00
C VAL A 337 18.39 -2.69 5.14
N VAL A 338 19.31 -1.72 5.20
CA VAL A 338 20.31 -1.65 6.28
C VAL A 338 19.61 -1.49 7.63
N ASN A 339 18.68 -0.54 7.78
CA ASN A 339 17.91 -0.37 9.01
C ASN A 339 17.12 -1.62 9.39
N ALA A 340 16.47 -2.28 8.43
CA ALA A 340 15.63 -3.46 8.67
C ALA A 340 16.39 -4.64 9.26
N PHE A 341 17.69 -4.79 8.96
CA PHE A 341 18.50 -5.92 9.42
C PHE A 341 19.57 -5.58 10.47
N THR A 342 19.97 -4.31 10.60
CA THR A 342 21.02 -3.88 11.57
C THR A 342 20.47 -3.18 12.82
N LYS A 343 19.23 -2.65 12.79
CA LYS A 343 18.57 -2.08 13.98
C LYS A 343 17.68 -3.11 14.69
N LYS A 344 17.80 -3.21 16.02
CA LYS A 344 17.08 -4.18 16.87
C LYS A 344 15.55 -4.03 16.81
N TYR A 345 15.05 -2.81 16.63
CA TYR A 345 13.61 -2.49 16.62
C TYR A 345 13.19 -1.76 15.34
N SER A 346 13.59 -2.26 14.17
CA SER A 346 13.07 -1.70 12.91
C SER A 346 11.57 -1.96 12.76
N ARG A 347 10.81 -0.89 12.57
CA ARG A 347 9.36 -0.92 12.30
C ARG A 347 9.02 -1.31 10.85
N PHE A 348 10.00 -1.25 9.94
CA PHE A 348 9.73 -1.51 8.52
C PHE A 348 9.39 -2.99 8.25
N PRO A 349 8.27 -3.30 7.58
CA PRO A 349 7.89 -4.68 7.31
C PRO A 349 8.88 -5.37 6.37
N ARG A 350 9.67 -6.31 6.90
CA ARG A 350 10.64 -7.12 6.12
C ARG A 350 9.96 -7.94 5.00
N THR A 351 8.67 -8.21 5.12
CA THR A 351 7.83 -8.87 4.09
C THR A 351 7.77 -8.10 2.78
N SER A 352 7.91 -6.77 2.80
CA SER A 352 7.92 -5.92 1.59
C SER A 352 9.02 -6.32 0.61
N PHE A 353 10.19 -6.72 1.13
CA PHE A 353 11.31 -7.17 0.30
C PHE A 353 11.01 -8.52 -0.38
N GLU A 354 10.37 -9.43 0.35
CA GLU A 354 9.94 -10.73 -0.20
C GLU A 354 8.80 -10.57 -1.21
N GLU A 355 7.82 -9.71 -0.92
CA GLU A 355 6.72 -9.42 -1.83
C GLU A 355 7.20 -8.78 -3.14
N LEU A 356 8.17 -7.86 -3.06
CA LEU A 356 8.82 -7.28 -4.24
C LEU A 356 9.55 -8.35 -5.07
N LEU A 357 10.38 -9.18 -4.44
CA LEU A 357 11.15 -10.24 -5.12
C LEU A 357 10.28 -11.33 -5.74
N THR A 358 9.14 -11.64 -5.11
CA THR A 358 8.23 -12.71 -5.59
C THR A 358 7.27 -12.24 -6.67
N LYS A 359 6.78 -11.00 -6.61
CA LYS A 359 5.82 -10.45 -7.58
C LYS A 359 6.48 -9.71 -8.74
N PHE A 360 7.57 -8.97 -8.49
CA PHE A 360 8.23 -8.10 -9.49
C PHE A 360 9.75 -8.32 -9.47
N PRO A 361 10.21 -9.53 -9.85
CA PRO A 361 11.59 -9.96 -9.63
C PRO A 361 12.64 -9.05 -10.27
N ALA A 362 12.40 -8.53 -11.48
CA ALA A 362 13.34 -7.63 -12.15
C ALA A 362 13.59 -6.33 -11.37
N VAL A 363 12.52 -5.73 -10.82
CA VAL A 363 12.60 -4.54 -9.96
C VAL A 363 13.27 -4.88 -8.63
N GLY A 364 12.88 -6.01 -8.02
CA GLY A 364 13.48 -6.48 -6.76
C GLY A 364 14.99 -6.75 -6.87
N ILE A 365 15.47 -7.32 -7.98
CA ILE A 365 16.90 -7.51 -8.24
C ILE A 365 17.61 -6.15 -8.32
N ARG A 366 17.06 -5.20 -9.11
CA ARG A 366 17.64 -3.85 -9.30
C ARG A 366 17.86 -3.12 -7.98
N VAL A 367 16.90 -3.17 -7.05
CA VAL A 367 16.95 -2.34 -5.82
C VAL A 367 17.37 -3.08 -4.54
N LEU A 368 17.32 -4.42 -4.50
CA LEU A 368 17.63 -5.19 -3.28
C LEU A 368 18.93 -5.99 -3.35
N LEU A 369 19.48 -6.28 -4.54
CA LEU A 369 20.67 -7.14 -4.67
C LEU A 369 21.88 -6.57 -3.92
N GLU A 370 22.26 -5.32 -4.19
CA GLU A 370 23.44 -4.71 -3.55
C GLU A 370 23.25 -4.46 -2.05
N PRO A 371 22.12 -3.90 -1.55
CA PRO A 371 21.92 -3.72 -0.12
C PRO A 371 21.91 -5.03 0.66
N LEU A 372 21.24 -6.08 0.17
CA LEU A 372 21.23 -7.39 0.83
C LEU A 372 22.61 -8.06 0.81
N ALA A 373 23.35 -7.97 -0.30
CA ALA A 373 24.70 -8.50 -0.39
C ALA A 373 25.69 -7.77 0.54
N ALA A 374 25.53 -6.44 0.71
CA ALA A 374 26.34 -5.66 1.64
C ALA A 374 26.10 -6.08 3.10
N VAL A 375 24.83 -6.16 3.53
CA VAL A 375 24.48 -6.61 4.90
C VAL A 375 24.93 -8.06 5.16
N ALA A 376 24.88 -8.94 4.15
CA ALA A 376 25.37 -10.32 4.29
C ALA A 376 26.91 -10.40 4.40
N ALA A 377 27.64 -9.54 3.69
CA ALA A 377 29.10 -9.57 3.63
C ALA A 377 29.78 -8.77 4.75
N ALA A 378 29.06 -7.85 5.38
CA ALA A 378 29.49 -7.10 6.55
C ALA A 378 30.09 -8.02 7.62
N SER A 379 31.15 -7.55 8.28
CA SER A 379 31.84 -8.28 9.34
C SER A 379 31.42 -7.75 10.70
N GLU A 380 31.29 -8.64 11.67
CA GLU A 380 31.27 -8.29 13.09
C GLU A 380 32.71 -7.86 13.46
N LYS A 381 33.04 -6.57 13.29
CA LYS A 381 34.30 -5.97 13.74
C LYS A 381 34.05 -4.99 14.88
N LYS A 382 35.06 -4.87 15.74
CA LYS A 382 35.07 -4.00 16.94
C LYS A 382 34.89 -2.53 16.58
N GLU A 383 34.52 -1.75 17.60
CA GLU A 383 33.87 -0.43 17.58
C GLU A 383 34.60 0.71 16.82
N ASP A 384 35.81 0.49 16.30
CA ASP A 384 36.67 1.50 15.68
C ASP A 384 36.72 1.40 14.14
N ALA A 385 35.59 1.65 13.46
CA ALA A 385 35.54 1.73 11.99
C ALA A 385 34.64 2.87 11.49
N ASN A 386 35.06 3.52 10.39
CA ASN A 386 34.42 4.69 9.79
C ASN A 386 32.91 4.53 9.57
N GLU A 387 32.14 5.62 9.73
CA GLU A 387 30.67 5.68 9.55
C GLU A 387 30.15 5.22 8.16
N SER A 388 31.06 5.06 7.19
CA SER A 388 30.75 4.63 5.83
C SER A 388 30.57 3.10 5.66
N GLU A 389 31.04 2.27 6.60
CA GLU A 389 30.92 0.81 6.47
C GLU A 389 29.54 0.28 6.91
N VAL A 390 28.94 -0.59 6.08
CA VAL A 390 27.64 -1.21 6.37
C VAL A 390 27.79 -2.18 7.54
N ARG A 391 27.05 -1.92 8.62
CA ARG A 391 27.04 -2.76 9.83
C ARG A 391 26.53 -4.18 9.54
N ALA A 392 27.03 -5.15 10.30
CA ALA A 392 26.53 -6.52 10.30
C ALA A 392 25.07 -6.60 10.78
N ALA A 393 24.37 -7.66 10.38
CA ALA A 393 23.01 -7.92 10.84
C ALA A 393 22.96 -8.05 12.38
N VAL A 394 21.92 -7.50 13.01
CA VAL A 394 21.81 -7.33 14.48
C VAL A 394 21.81 -8.65 15.26
N ASP A 395 21.40 -9.73 14.61
CA ASP A 395 21.40 -11.07 15.18
C ASP A 395 21.47 -12.15 14.07
N GLU A 396 21.80 -13.37 14.47
CA GLU A 396 21.80 -14.56 13.61
C GLU A 396 20.42 -14.87 12.98
N PHE A 397 19.33 -14.26 13.46
CA PHE A 397 18.01 -14.43 12.82
C PHE A 397 17.91 -13.55 11.58
N SER A 398 18.25 -12.28 11.73
CA SER A 398 18.28 -11.25 10.70
C SER A 398 19.30 -11.61 9.61
N LYS A 399 20.47 -12.13 10.00
CA LYS A 399 21.48 -12.68 9.08
C LYS A 399 20.93 -13.84 8.24
N CYS A 400 20.23 -14.78 8.87
CA CYS A 400 19.57 -15.89 8.16
C CYS A 400 18.42 -15.42 7.26
N GLU A 401 17.66 -14.40 7.65
CA GLU A 401 16.61 -13.79 6.81
C GLU A 401 17.20 -13.09 5.59
N VAL A 402 18.35 -12.43 5.69
CA VAL A 402 19.07 -11.89 4.52
C VAL A 402 19.47 -13.02 3.56
N PHE A 403 20.04 -14.13 4.06
CA PHE A 403 20.30 -15.30 3.21
C PHE A 403 19.02 -15.90 2.60
N ARG A 404 17.89 -15.86 3.31
CA ARG A 404 16.59 -16.31 2.80
C ARG A 404 16.11 -15.42 1.65
N LEU A 405 16.16 -14.10 1.79
CA LEU A 405 15.81 -13.15 0.72
C LEU A 405 16.75 -13.28 -0.48
N LEU A 406 18.06 -13.37 -0.26
CA LEU A 406 19.04 -13.63 -1.32
C LEU A 406 18.77 -14.96 -2.05
N THR A 407 18.27 -15.99 -1.35
CA THR A 407 17.83 -17.26 -1.95
C THR A 407 16.61 -17.06 -2.86
N VAL A 408 15.62 -16.26 -2.44
CA VAL A 408 14.44 -15.94 -3.27
C VAL A 408 14.87 -15.16 -4.51
N LEU A 409 15.73 -14.14 -4.32
CA LEU A 409 16.32 -13.33 -5.38
C LEU A 409 17.04 -14.21 -6.41
N LEU A 410 17.99 -15.06 -6.00
CA LEU A 410 18.75 -15.93 -6.92
C LEU A 410 17.87 -16.92 -7.70
N ARG A 411 16.76 -17.42 -7.12
CA ARG A 411 15.80 -18.24 -7.86
C ARG A 411 15.08 -17.45 -8.93
N ALA A 412 14.65 -16.23 -8.60
CA ALA A 412 14.02 -15.33 -9.55
C ALA A 412 14.98 -14.97 -10.70
N SER A 413 16.22 -14.57 -10.38
CA SER A 413 17.26 -14.28 -11.37
C SER A 413 17.59 -15.50 -12.23
N SER A 414 17.67 -16.70 -11.66
CA SER A 414 17.90 -17.94 -12.43
C SER A 414 16.78 -18.22 -13.43
N LYS A 415 15.53 -17.85 -13.14
CA LYS A 415 14.40 -17.97 -14.08
C LYS A 415 14.51 -16.93 -15.20
N LEU A 416 14.67 -15.65 -14.85
CA LEU A 416 14.84 -14.55 -15.81
C LEU A 416 16.02 -14.79 -16.76
N GLN A 417 17.11 -15.38 -16.25
CA GLN A 417 18.26 -15.74 -17.05
C GLN A 417 18.00 -16.92 -17.99
N GLN A 418 17.12 -17.86 -17.63
CA GLN A 418 16.70 -18.96 -18.51
C GLN A 418 15.73 -18.50 -19.61
N THR A 419 14.93 -17.46 -19.35
CA THR A 419 14.05 -16.81 -20.33
C THR A 419 14.75 -15.70 -21.14
N ASN A 420 16.02 -15.39 -20.81
CA ASN A 420 16.80 -14.30 -21.41
C ASN A 420 16.19 -12.89 -21.20
N GLU A 421 15.52 -12.71 -20.05
CA GLU A 421 14.85 -11.48 -19.59
C GLU A 421 15.68 -10.72 -18.52
N LEU A 422 16.87 -11.22 -18.16
CA LEU A 422 17.77 -10.58 -17.21
C LEU A 422 18.56 -9.46 -17.93
N SER A 423 18.49 -8.22 -17.46
CA SER A 423 19.12 -7.07 -18.15
C SER A 423 20.65 -7.05 -17.98
N GLU A 424 21.35 -6.39 -18.90
CA GLU A 424 22.80 -6.15 -18.79
C GLU A 424 23.15 -5.39 -17.49
N THR A 425 22.31 -4.43 -17.09
CA THR A 425 22.46 -3.70 -15.82
C THR A 425 22.36 -4.64 -14.61
N GLN A 426 21.44 -5.60 -14.60
CA GLN A 426 21.33 -6.64 -13.56
C GLN A 426 22.53 -7.61 -13.59
N CYS A 427 23.00 -8.03 -14.77
CA CYS A 427 24.21 -8.85 -14.92
C CYS A 427 25.45 -8.14 -14.34
N SER A 428 25.60 -6.84 -14.60
CA SER A 428 26.68 -6.02 -14.04
C SER A 428 26.61 -5.93 -12.51
N ALA A 429 25.39 -5.81 -11.94
CA ALA A 429 25.19 -5.79 -10.49
C ALA A 429 25.58 -7.11 -9.84
N PHE A 430 25.25 -8.26 -10.46
CA PHE A 430 25.73 -9.56 -10.00
C PHE A 430 27.26 -9.69 -10.02
N SER A 431 27.92 -9.12 -11.04
CA SER A 431 29.38 -9.07 -11.11
C SER A 431 29.97 -8.31 -9.90
N ARG A 432 29.41 -7.13 -9.58
CA ARG A 432 29.85 -6.29 -8.46
C ARG A 432 29.72 -6.99 -7.10
N VAL A 433 28.59 -7.66 -6.84
CA VAL A 433 28.32 -8.26 -5.52
C VAL A 433 28.88 -9.67 -5.33
N GLN A 434 29.43 -10.30 -6.37
CA GLN A 434 29.86 -11.71 -6.35
C GLN A 434 30.82 -12.05 -5.20
N GLN A 435 31.85 -11.23 -4.99
CA GLN A 435 32.83 -11.46 -3.93
C GLN A 435 32.20 -11.27 -2.54
N SER A 436 31.26 -10.33 -2.39
CA SER A 436 30.45 -10.13 -1.18
C SER A 436 29.61 -11.37 -0.87
N LEU A 437 28.86 -11.89 -1.85
CA LEU A 437 28.03 -13.10 -1.68
C LEU A 437 28.86 -14.34 -1.32
N LYS A 438 30.02 -14.53 -1.97
CA LYS A 438 30.96 -15.62 -1.65
C LYS A 438 31.47 -15.49 -0.22
N THR A 439 31.97 -14.31 0.14
CA THR A 439 32.62 -14.06 1.44
C THR A 439 31.61 -14.21 2.59
N ALA A 440 30.40 -13.69 2.42
CA ALA A 440 29.29 -13.89 3.35
C ALA A 440 29.02 -15.37 3.61
N LEU A 441 28.90 -16.17 2.54
CA LEU A 441 28.60 -17.59 2.64
C LEU A 441 29.74 -18.39 3.28
N VAL A 442 30.98 -18.21 2.81
CA VAL A 442 32.14 -18.93 3.33
C VAL A 442 32.36 -18.60 4.82
N ARG A 443 32.15 -17.35 5.23
CA ARG A 443 32.18 -16.96 6.65
C ARG A 443 31.10 -17.66 7.47
N GLN A 444 29.85 -17.67 7.00
CA GLN A 444 28.73 -18.33 7.71
C GLN A 444 28.90 -19.85 7.82
N LEU A 445 29.65 -20.45 6.89
CA LEU A 445 29.97 -21.88 6.88
C LEU A 445 31.29 -22.23 7.60
N ALA A 446 31.97 -21.25 8.21
CA ALA A 446 33.14 -21.52 9.04
C ALA A 446 32.75 -22.38 10.28
N PRO A 447 33.60 -23.31 10.74
CA PRO A 447 33.24 -24.25 11.81
C PRO A 447 32.71 -23.60 13.09
N GLU A 448 33.30 -22.47 13.50
CA GLU A 448 32.91 -21.70 14.69
C GLU A 448 31.48 -21.14 14.57
N SER A 449 31.15 -20.53 13.42
CA SER A 449 29.81 -20.04 13.14
C SER A 449 28.81 -21.20 13.05
N VAL A 450 29.15 -22.25 12.29
CA VAL A 450 28.30 -23.44 12.05
C VAL A 450 27.80 -24.09 13.35
N GLN A 451 28.64 -24.17 14.39
CA GLN A 451 28.27 -24.71 15.70
C GLN A 451 27.12 -23.94 16.37
N GLN A 452 26.96 -22.65 16.07
CA GLN A 452 25.91 -21.79 16.64
C GLN A 452 24.58 -21.86 15.86
N LEU A 453 24.57 -22.41 14.64
CA LEU A 453 23.35 -22.49 13.82
C LEU A 453 22.44 -23.67 14.18
N LYS A 454 21.23 -23.33 14.64
CA LYS A 454 20.11 -24.29 14.75
C LYS A 454 19.79 -24.92 13.37
N ALA A 455 19.45 -26.20 13.33
CA ALA A 455 19.25 -26.97 12.09
C ALA A 455 18.29 -26.33 11.05
N LYS A 456 17.21 -25.67 11.50
CA LYS A 456 16.30 -24.92 10.60
C LYS A 456 17.01 -23.79 9.85
N ARG A 457 17.95 -23.10 10.50
CA ARG A 457 18.76 -22.00 9.93
C ARG A 457 19.88 -22.52 9.04
N MET A 458 20.53 -23.61 9.43
CA MET A 458 21.48 -24.33 8.58
C MET A 458 20.87 -24.69 7.21
N LYS A 459 19.62 -25.16 7.20
CA LYS A 459 18.88 -25.41 5.95
C LYS A 459 18.73 -24.16 5.08
N VAL A 460 18.57 -22.96 5.65
CA VAL A 460 18.48 -21.70 4.89
C VAL A 460 19.82 -21.35 4.25
N VAL A 461 20.93 -21.39 4.99
CA VAL A 461 22.27 -21.10 4.48
C VAL A 461 22.68 -22.10 3.38
N MET A 462 22.41 -23.40 3.59
CA MET A 462 22.64 -24.44 2.58
C MET A 462 21.76 -24.27 1.34
N LEU A 463 20.56 -23.74 1.49
CA LEU A 463 19.65 -23.49 0.37
C LEU A 463 20.11 -22.28 -0.46
N PHE A 464 20.64 -21.24 0.21
CA PHE A 464 21.33 -20.12 -0.43
C PHE A 464 22.55 -20.60 -1.22
N ALA A 465 23.44 -21.40 -0.59
CA ALA A 465 24.60 -21.99 -1.25
C ALA A 465 24.24 -22.75 -2.54
N LEU A 466 23.19 -23.58 -2.48
CA LEU A 466 22.70 -24.32 -3.64
C LEU A 466 22.16 -23.42 -4.76
N GLN A 467 21.45 -22.32 -4.44
CA GLN A 467 21.00 -21.39 -5.48
C GLN A 467 22.14 -20.55 -6.05
N LEU A 468 23.11 -20.14 -5.21
CA LEU A 468 24.27 -19.35 -5.65
C LEU A 468 25.13 -20.15 -6.64
N VAL A 469 25.47 -21.40 -6.30
CA VAL A 469 26.19 -22.31 -7.20
C VAL A 469 25.39 -22.54 -8.49
N LYS A 470 24.08 -22.79 -8.42
CA LYS A 470 23.23 -22.97 -9.62
C LYS A 470 23.20 -21.73 -10.51
N PHE A 471 23.04 -20.55 -9.95
CA PHE A 471 23.00 -19.27 -10.68
C PHE A 471 24.33 -19.01 -11.41
N TRP A 472 25.45 -19.10 -10.70
CA TRP A 472 26.79 -19.02 -11.27
C TRP A 472 27.05 -20.07 -12.35
N CYS A 473 26.52 -21.29 -12.17
CA CYS A 473 26.62 -22.39 -13.13
C CYS A 473 25.79 -22.21 -14.39
N LEU A 474 24.69 -21.44 -14.33
CA LEU A 474 23.87 -21.08 -15.50
C LEU A 474 24.49 -19.93 -16.32
N SER A 475 25.30 -19.08 -15.68
CA SER A 475 25.85 -17.87 -16.31
C SER A 475 26.83 -18.17 -17.44
N ILE A 476 26.55 -17.61 -18.61
CA ILE A 476 27.38 -17.71 -19.81
C ILE A 476 28.63 -16.81 -19.67
N ASP A 477 28.49 -15.67 -19.00
CA ASP A 477 29.43 -14.55 -19.00
C ASP A 477 30.62 -14.69 -18.05
N LYS A 478 30.96 -15.92 -17.66
CA LYS A 478 32.09 -16.25 -16.77
C LYS A 478 32.07 -15.53 -15.40
N MET A 479 30.92 -15.02 -14.95
CA MET A 479 30.77 -14.24 -13.72
C MET A 479 31.59 -14.85 -12.57
N ALA A 480 31.22 -16.08 -12.16
CA ALA A 480 32.01 -16.85 -11.21
C ALA A 480 33.24 -17.50 -11.83
N THR A 481 34.40 -17.30 -11.19
CA THR A 481 35.58 -18.11 -11.49
C THR A 481 35.37 -19.54 -11.02
N LYS A 482 36.11 -20.50 -11.59
CA LYS A 482 36.14 -21.89 -11.07
C LYS A 482 36.58 -21.92 -9.60
N GLY A 483 37.42 -20.97 -9.18
CA GLY A 483 37.84 -20.80 -7.79
C GLY A 483 36.70 -20.41 -6.86
N ASP A 484 35.80 -19.50 -7.27
CA ASP A 484 34.66 -19.07 -6.45
C ASP A 484 33.69 -20.22 -6.18
N VAL A 485 33.36 -21.02 -7.20
CA VAL A 485 32.51 -22.21 -7.04
C VAL A 485 33.19 -23.25 -6.15
N ASN A 486 34.48 -23.52 -6.37
CA ASN A 486 35.25 -24.48 -5.57
C ASN A 486 35.34 -24.05 -4.09
N ALA A 487 35.51 -22.76 -3.80
CA ALA A 487 35.57 -22.25 -2.43
C ALA A 487 34.25 -22.48 -1.67
N VAL A 488 33.10 -22.26 -2.33
CA VAL A 488 31.78 -22.56 -1.75
C VAL A 488 31.59 -24.07 -1.54
N VAL A 489 31.98 -24.91 -2.52
CA VAL A 489 31.90 -26.38 -2.39
C VAL A 489 32.79 -26.87 -1.24
N ALA A 490 34.01 -26.34 -1.09
CA ALA A 490 34.91 -26.71 0.00
C ALA A 490 34.34 -26.32 1.38
N ALA A 491 33.84 -25.08 1.53
CA ALA A 491 33.22 -24.63 2.78
C ALA A 491 32.00 -25.51 3.17
N VAL A 492 31.22 -25.95 2.18
CA VAL A 492 30.08 -26.86 2.37
C VAL A 492 30.53 -28.29 2.72
N GLN A 493 31.65 -28.78 2.17
CA GLN A 493 32.16 -30.14 2.40
C GLN A 493 32.85 -30.31 3.77
N VAL A 494 33.40 -29.24 4.35
CA VAL A 494 34.02 -29.24 5.70
C VAL A 494 32.96 -29.40 6.81
N MET A 495 31.67 -29.25 6.51
CA MET A 495 30.58 -29.41 7.46
C MET A 495 30.30 -30.87 7.84
N ASP A 496 30.85 -31.35 8.95
CA ASP A 496 30.38 -32.61 9.56
C ASP A 496 29.02 -32.41 10.26
N SER A 497 27.94 -32.69 9.54
CA SER A 497 26.58 -32.68 10.08
C SER A 497 25.99 -34.08 10.10
N LYS A 498 25.53 -34.53 11.27
CA LYS A 498 24.77 -35.79 11.43
C LYS A 498 23.40 -35.78 10.74
N SER A 499 22.90 -34.63 10.27
CA SER A 499 21.59 -34.50 9.64
C SER A 499 21.56 -35.07 8.21
N PRO A 500 20.67 -36.03 7.88
CA PRO A 500 20.57 -36.58 6.52
C PRO A 500 20.13 -35.52 5.50
N VAL A 501 19.34 -34.52 5.93
CA VAL A 501 18.93 -33.41 5.07
C VAL A 501 20.14 -32.55 4.69
N VAL A 502 21.03 -32.25 5.63
CA VAL A 502 22.24 -31.45 5.36
C VAL A 502 23.18 -32.23 4.45
N LYS A 503 23.44 -33.53 4.73
CA LYS A 503 24.24 -34.40 3.84
C LYS A 503 23.65 -34.47 2.42
N GLY A 504 22.33 -34.56 2.29
CA GLY A 504 21.65 -34.51 1.00
C GLY A 504 21.84 -33.18 0.26
N MET A 505 21.83 -32.05 0.99
CA MET A 505 22.09 -30.73 0.40
C MET A 505 23.56 -30.52 0.01
N VAL A 506 24.54 -31.00 0.81
CA VAL A 506 25.96 -31.03 0.45
C VAL A 506 26.13 -31.73 -0.91
N LYS A 507 25.55 -32.93 -1.06
CA LYS A 507 25.60 -33.67 -2.32
C LYS A 507 24.97 -32.90 -3.48
N GLN A 508 23.80 -32.29 -3.29
CA GLN A 508 23.15 -31.48 -4.33
C GLN A 508 23.99 -30.27 -4.77
N ILE A 509 24.79 -29.68 -3.88
CA ILE A 509 25.69 -28.56 -4.17
C ILE A 509 26.89 -29.04 -5.00
N SER A 510 27.52 -30.16 -4.62
CA SER A 510 28.57 -30.80 -5.42
C SER A 510 28.07 -31.25 -6.80
N ASP A 511 26.92 -31.94 -6.87
CA ASP A 511 26.30 -32.37 -8.12
C ASP A 511 25.97 -31.18 -9.06
N ALA A 512 25.61 -30.02 -8.51
CA ALA A 512 25.35 -28.80 -9.28
C ALA A 512 26.63 -28.22 -9.88
N ALA A 513 27.73 -28.18 -9.12
CA ALA A 513 29.04 -27.75 -9.61
C ALA A 513 29.59 -28.70 -10.70
N ASP A 514 29.44 -30.02 -10.51
CA ASP A 514 30.00 -31.03 -11.41
C ASP A 514 29.27 -31.15 -12.75
N LYS A 515 27.95 -30.91 -12.78
CA LYS A 515 27.18 -30.87 -14.03
C LYS A 515 27.71 -29.84 -15.04
N VAL A 516 28.38 -28.77 -14.57
CA VAL A 516 29.01 -27.75 -15.43
C VAL A 516 30.42 -28.12 -15.88
N GLN A 517 31.17 -28.92 -15.10
CA GLN A 517 32.51 -29.35 -15.51
C GLN A 517 32.47 -30.20 -16.80
N LYS A 518 31.43 -31.04 -16.96
CA LYS A 518 31.24 -31.93 -18.11
C LYS A 518 30.72 -31.23 -19.38
N THR A 519 29.94 -30.16 -19.25
CA THR A 519 29.45 -29.39 -20.42
C THR A 519 30.54 -28.52 -21.04
N LYS A 520 31.45 -27.95 -20.23
CA LYS A 520 32.63 -27.22 -20.73
C LYS A 520 33.58 -28.13 -21.55
N THR A 521 33.75 -29.40 -21.18
CA THR A 521 34.60 -30.35 -21.94
C THR A 521 34.02 -30.73 -23.30
N LYS A 522 32.69 -30.82 -23.44
CA LYS A 522 32.04 -31.14 -24.74
C LYS A 522 32.17 -30.00 -25.75
N LYS A 523 32.11 -28.73 -25.32
CA LYS A 523 32.23 -27.58 -26.24
C LYS A 523 33.64 -27.44 -26.85
N ILE A 524 34.69 -27.77 -26.08
CA ILE A 524 36.09 -27.74 -26.54
C ILE A 524 36.40 -28.87 -27.54
N LYS A 525 35.73 -30.03 -27.44
CA LYS A 525 35.96 -31.16 -28.37
C LYS A 525 35.37 -30.96 -29.78
N HIS A 526 34.50 -29.96 -29.99
CA HIS A 526 33.87 -29.73 -31.29
C HIS A 526 34.57 -28.67 -32.18
N THR A 527 35.56 -27.94 -31.65
CA THR A 527 36.26 -26.86 -32.38
C THR A 527 37.58 -27.28 -33.05
N ASN A 528 38.05 -28.52 -32.85
CA ASN A 528 39.29 -29.02 -33.48
C ASN A 528 39.04 -30.16 -34.48
N LYS A 529 38.39 -29.89 -35.64
CA LYS A 529 38.49 -30.79 -36.81
C LYS A 529 38.21 -30.17 -38.20
N THR A 530 39.05 -29.24 -38.62
CA THR A 530 39.34 -28.87 -40.04
C THR A 530 40.62 -28.02 -40.02
N THR A 531 41.57 -28.08 -40.96
CA THR A 531 41.61 -28.62 -42.34
C THR A 531 43.05 -29.03 -42.71
N SER A 532 43.21 -29.98 -43.62
CA SER A 532 44.33 -29.99 -44.58
C SER A 532 43.82 -30.57 -45.90
N SER A 533 44.20 -29.94 -47.02
CA SER A 533 43.56 -30.13 -48.33
C SER A 533 44.63 -30.33 -49.41
N GLN A 534 44.52 -31.38 -50.22
CA GLN A 534 45.12 -31.46 -51.56
C GLN A 534 44.20 -32.19 -52.54
N GLU A 535 44.37 -31.94 -53.83
CA GLU A 535 43.31 -32.06 -54.86
C GLU A 535 43.36 -33.31 -55.76
N LYS A 536 42.16 -33.88 -56.03
CA LYS A 536 41.64 -34.38 -57.35
C LYS A 536 42.40 -35.53 -58.07
N PRO A 537 41.84 -36.15 -59.16
CA PRO A 537 40.54 -35.97 -59.82
C PRO A 537 39.67 -37.24 -60.10
N LYS A 538 38.37 -37.00 -60.39
CA LYS A 538 37.45 -37.71 -61.33
C LYS A 538 37.28 -39.25 -61.30
N GLN A 539 36.04 -39.71 -61.10
CA GLN A 539 35.31 -40.46 -62.16
C GLN A 539 33.77 -40.46 -62.00
N LYS A 540 33.05 -40.70 -63.10
CA LYS A 540 31.58 -40.68 -63.23
C LYS A 540 30.95 -42.06 -62.93
N ARG A 541 29.73 -42.11 -62.36
CA ARG A 541 28.63 -42.95 -62.91
C ARG A 541 27.23 -42.52 -62.44
N LYS A 542 26.23 -42.82 -63.28
CA LYS A 542 24.81 -42.42 -63.16
C LYS A 542 23.97 -43.50 -62.45
N ARG A 543 22.94 -43.10 -61.69
CA ARG A 543 21.54 -43.62 -61.61
C ARG A 543 20.83 -43.04 -60.36
N SER A 544 19.52 -43.23 -60.16
CA SER A 544 18.42 -42.41 -60.72
C SER A 544 17.04 -42.98 -60.32
N VAL A 545 16.01 -42.12 -60.18
CA VAL A 545 14.58 -42.49 -59.95
C VAL A 545 14.31 -42.97 -58.49
N ALA A 546 13.20 -42.66 -57.79
CA ALA A 546 11.95 -41.95 -58.09
C ALA A 546 11.39 -41.18 -56.87
N ASP A 547 10.47 -40.23 -57.13
CA ASP A 547 9.50 -39.73 -56.15
C ASP A 547 8.45 -40.80 -55.78
N THR A 548 7.89 -40.74 -54.56
CA THR A 548 6.42 -40.68 -54.40
C THR A 548 6.03 -40.06 -53.06
N VAL A 549 5.18 -39.04 -53.09
CA VAL A 549 4.45 -38.53 -51.92
C VAL A 549 3.13 -39.28 -51.83
N VAL A 550 2.76 -39.78 -50.64
CA VAL A 550 1.39 -40.26 -50.37
C VAL A 550 0.85 -39.59 -49.11
N VAL A 551 -0.17 -38.77 -49.32
CA VAL A 551 -1.05 -38.20 -48.29
C VAL A 551 -2.39 -38.93 -48.37
N LYS A 552 -2.92 -39.37 -47.22
CA LYS A 552 -4.33 -39.70 -46.90
C LYS A 552 -4.34 -40.42 -45.54
N ALA A 553 -5.36 -40.29 -44.69
CA ALA A 553 -6.47 -39.32 -44.63
C ALA A 553 -6.89 -39.19 -43.15
#